data_AF-A0A3N7J812-F1
#
_entry.id   AF-A0A3N7J812-F1
#
_cell.length_a   1.000
_cell.length_b   1.000
_cell.length_c   1.000
_cell.angle_alpha   90.00
_cell.angle_beta   90.00
_cell.angle_gamma   90.00
#
_symmetry.space_group_name_H-M   'P 1'
#
loop_
_entity.id
_entity.type
_entity.pdbx_description
1 polymer ?
#
loop_
_entity_poly.entity_id
_entity_poly.type
_entity_poly.pdbx_seq_one_letter_code
_entity_poly.pdbx_strand_id
1 'polypeptide(L)'
;MLFNEVVGQAAIKRSLINTVKENRVSHAQLFLGPGGSGSLALAVAYAQYINCENRQPDDSCGECASCRKYNKLIHPDLHFSYPFFAKHKEDTAATYAEEWRKAFLENPYLGLDYWRGQFDAENKQANINIAEAHHI
;
A
#
# COMPACT_ATOMS: atom_id res chain seq x y z
N MET A 1 -8.37 1.46 4.03
CA MET A 1 -7.50 2.33 4.84
C MET A 1 -7.86 3.79 4.61
N LEU A 2 -8.29 4.46 5.66
CA LEU A 2 -8.68 5.87 5.68
C LEU A 2 -7.53 6.75 6.19
N PHE A 3 -7.55 8.05 5.90
CA PHE A 3 -6.58 8.97 6.47
C PHE A 3 -6.71 9.10 7.98
N ASN A 4 -7.91 9.00 8.53
CA ASN A 4 -8.17 9.04 9.97
C ASN A 4 -7.56 7.84 10.74
N GLU A 5 -7.34 6.70 10.07
CA GLU A 5 -6.72 5.49 10.64
C GLU A 5 -5.18 5.60 10.73
N VAL A 6 -4.57 6.48 9.94
CA VAL A 6 -3.13 6.75 10.01
C VAL A 6 -2.85 7.65 11.21
N VAL A 7 -1.92 7.29 12.09
CA VAL A 7 -1.59 8.09 13.27
C VAL A 7 -0.75 9.32 12.87
N GLY A 8 -1.17 10.51 13.30
CA GLY A 8 -0.42 11.75 13.08
C GLY A 8 -0.44 12.26 11.63
N GLN A 9 0.68 12.83 11.17
CA GLN A 9 0.91 13.33 9.80
C GLN A 9 -0.11 14.39 9.29
N ALA A 10 -0.67 15.20 10.17
CA ALA A 10 -1.76 16.13 9.83
C ALA A 10 -1.43 17.13 8.69
N ALA A 11 -0.19 17.63 8.64
CA ALA A 11 0.25 18.53 7.57
C ALA A 11 0.34 17.81 6.22
N ILE A 12 0.91 16.60 6.19
CA ILE A 12 1.07 15.81 4.97
C ILE A 12 -0.29 15.36 4.43
N LYS A 13 -1.17 14.84 5.29
CA LYS A 13 -2.54 14.47 4.91
C LYS A 13 -3.27 15.62 4.22
N ARG A 14 -3.20 16.82 4.81
CA ARG A 14 -3.81 18.03 4.24
C ARG A 14 -3.22 18.38 2.87
N SER A 15 -1.90 18.28 2.72
CA SER A 15 -1.24 18.50 1.43
C SER A 15 -1.72 17.52 0.36
N LEU A 16 -1.81 16.23 0.69
CA LEU A 16 -2.29 15.18 -0.23
C LEU A 16 -3.78 15.37 -0.61
N ILE A 17 -4.61 15.74 0.34
CA ILE A 17 -6.02 16.06 0.07
C ILE A 17 -6.11 17.24 -0.90
N ASN A 18 -5.30 18.27 -0.70
CA ASN A 18 -5.28 19.44 -1.58
C ASN A 18 -4.81 19.09 -3.00
N THR A 19 -3.80 18.23 -3.16
CA THR A 19 -3.34 17.83 -4.51
C THR A 19 -4.44 17.14 -5.30
N VAL A 20 -5.29 16.35 -4.65
CA VAL A 20 -6.44 15.71 -5.32
C VAL A 20 -7.56 16.72 -5.61
N LYS A 21 -7.88 17.60 -4.65
CA LYS A 21 -8.91 18.65 -4.83
C LYS A 21 -8.58 19.61 -5.98
N GLU A 22 -7.30 19.94 -6.12
CA GLU A 22 -6.81 20.83 -7.17
C GLU A 22 -6.57 20.11 -8.50
N ASN A 23 -6.82 18.80 -8.57
CA ASN A 23 -6.53 17.95 -9.72
C ASN A 23 -5.04 18.03 -10.15
N ARG A 24 -4.13 18.08 -9.18
CA ARG A 24 -2.67 18.18 -9.32
C ARG A 24 -1.95 16.97 -8.70
N VAL A 25 -2.42 15.76 -9.02
CA VAL A 25 -1.79 14.52 -8.56
C VAL A 25 -0.54 14.23 -9.39
N SER A 26 0.62 14.12 -8.74
CA SER A 26 1.87 13.72 -9.40
C SER A 26 1.82 12.25 -9.83
N HIS A 27 2.43 11.93 -10.97
CA HIS A 27 2.54 10.56 -11.50
C HIS A 27 3.44 9.67 -10.62
N ALA A 28 4.36 10.28 -9.86
CA ALA A 28 5.23 9.59 -8.93
C ALA A 28 5.38 10.40 -7.64
N GLN A 29 5.31 9.71 -6.51
CA GLN A 29 5.50 10.28 -5.18
C GLN A 29 6.35 9.35 -4.32
N LEU A 30 7.33 9.93 -3.61
CA LEU A 30 8.19 9.21 -2.69
C LEU A 30 7.77 9.51 -1.25
N PHE A 31 7.27 8.49 -0.55
CA PHE A 31 6.96 8.56 0.88
C PHE A 31 8.17 8.11 1.69
N LEU A 32 9.01 9.06 2.11
CA LEU A 32 10.21 8.78 2.89
C LEU A 32 9.98 9.02 4.38
N GLY A 33 10.33 8.04 5.21
CA GLY A 33 10.27 8.14 6.67
C GLY A 33 10.97 6.96 7.34
N PRO A 34 11.27 7.05 8.66
CA PRO A 34 11.84 5.94 9.41
C PRO A 34 10.87 4.77 9.49
N GLY A 35 11.39 3.56 9.74
CA GLY A 35 10.56 2.37 9.92
C GLY A 35 9.47 2.60 10.98
N GLY A 36 8.23 2.23 10.66
CA GLY A 36 7.07 2.45 11.53
C GLY A 36 6.43 3.85 11.45
N SER A 37 6.90 4.78 10.61
CA SER A 37 6.29 6.11 10.46
C SER A 37 4.94 6.14 9.74
N GLY A 38 4.46 4.98 9.26
CA GLY A 38 3.19 4.85 8.54
C GLY A 38 3.23 5.30 7.08
N SER A 39 4.41 5.33 6.45
CA SER A 39 4.55 5.76 5.05
C SER A 39 3.74 4.89 4.09
N LEU A 40 3.78 3.56 4.25
CA LEU A 40 3.00 2.62 3.44
C LEU A 40 1.49 2.80 3.68
N ALA A 41 1.08 2.83 4.95
CA ALA A 41 -0.30 3.11 5.35
C ALA A 41 -0.83 4.42 4.73
N LEU A 42 -0.03 5.49 4.77
CA LEU A 42 -0.39 6.78 4.19
C LEU A 42 -0.51 6.73 2.66
N ALA A 43 0.39 6.01 1.98
CA ALA A 43 0.30 5.81 0.53
C ALA A 43 -0.97 5.04 0.12
N VAL A 44 -1.33 3.98 0.88
CA VAL A 44 -2.56 3.22 0.63
C VAL A 44 -3.81 4.06 0.91
N ALA A 45 -3.82 4.84 2.00
CA ALA A 45 -4.92 5.77 2.29
C ALA A 45 -5.10 6.82 1.17
N TYR A 46 -3.99 7.34 0.65
CA TYR A 46 -4.02 8.30 -0.45
C TYR A 46 -4.53 7.66 -1.76
N ALA A 47 -4.08 6.46 -2.09
CA ALA A 47 -4.59 5.71 -3.25
C ALA A 47 -6.10 5.43 -3.14
N GLN A 48 -6.58 5.10 -1.94
CA GLN A 48 -8.01 4.95 -1.67
C GLN A 48 -8.76 6.27 -1.88
N TYR A 49 -8.22 7.40 -1.42
CA TYR A 49 -8.82 8.71 -1.60
C TYR A 49 -8.93 9.12 -3.08
N ILE A 50 -7.89 8.84 -3.87
CA ILE A 50 -7.89 9.08 -5.33
C ILE A 50 -8.98 8.24 -6.03
N ASN A 51 -9.20 7.01 -5.61
CA ASN A 51 -10.15 6.10 -6.26
C ASN A 51 -11.53 6.07 -5.60
N CYS A 52 -11.77 6.87 -4.57
CA CYS A 52 -13.06 6.95 -3.89
C CYS A 52 -14.09 7.66 -4.77
N GLU A 53 -15.24 7.02 -4.97
CA GLU A 53 -16.37 7.55 -5.77
C GLU A 53 -17.08 8.70 -5.05
N ASN A 54 -17.19 8.64 -3.72
CA ASN A 54 -17.87 9.63 -2.89
C ASN A 54 -16.91 10.25 -1.85
N ARG A 55 -15.88 10.96 -2.32
CA ARG A 55 -14.87 11.59 -1.44
C ARG A 55 -15.51 12.57 -0.46
N GLN A 56 -15.09 12.51 0.80
CA GLN A 56 -15.41 13.51 1.81
C GLN A 56 -14.36 14.64 1.79
N PRO A 57 -14.62 15.79 2.46
CA PRO A 57 -13.72 16.93 2.46
C PRO A 57 -12.30 16.61 2.94
N ASP A 58 -12.17 15.64 3.83
CA ASP A 58 -10.93 15.30 4.52
C ASP A 58 -10.55 13.81 4.43
N ASP A 59 -11.44 12.94 3.95
CA ASP A 59 -11.19 11.49 3.86
C ASP A 59 -12.02 10.78 2.77
N SER A 60 -11.76 9.50 2.58
CA SER A 60 -12.58 8.63 1.72
C SER A 60 -13.88 8.25 2.45
N CYS A 61 -14.98 7.97 1.73
CA CYS A 61 -16.24 7.57 2.38
C CYS A 61 -16.17 6.22 3.12
N GLY A 62 -15.24 5.33 2.76
CA GLY A 62 -15.12 4.00 3.35
C GLY A 62 -16.18 2.97 2.92
N GLU A 63 -17.29 3.40 2.32
CA GLU A 63 -18.46 2.55 2.05
C GLU A 63 -18.76 2.30 0.56
N CYS A 64 -18.25 3.12 -0.37
CA CYS A 64 -18.47 2.91 -1.81
C CYS A 64 -17.81 1.61 -2.31
N ALA A 65 -18.19 1.16 -3.51
CA ALA A 65 -17.71 -0.11 -4.07
C ALA A 65 -16.17 -0.14 -4.18
N SER A 66 -15.56 0.95 -4.63
CA SER A 66 -14.10 1.14 -4.61
C SER A 66 -13.52 1.04 -3.19
N CYS A 67 -14.02 1.81 -2.23
CA CYS A 67 -13.52 1.80 -0.84
C CYS A 67 -13.63 0.41 -0.18
N ARG A 68 -14.72 -0.34 -0.42
CA ARG A 68 -14.87 -1.70 0.11
C ARG A 68 -13.81 -2.65 -0.41
N LYS A 69 -13.39 -2.50 -1.68
CA LYS A 69 -12.29 -3.29 -2.26
C LYS A 69 -10.94 -2.86 -1.70
N TYR A 70 -10.71 -1.57 -1.50
CA TYR A 70 -9.50 -1.05 -0.85
C TYR A 70 -9.34 -1.55 0.59
N ASN A 71 -10.43 -1.61 1.37
CA ASN A 71 -10.40 -2.14 2.74
C ASN A 71 -9.98 -3.62 2.80
N LYS A 72 -10.13 -4.36 1.69
CA LYS A 72 -9.67 -5.74 1.56
C LYS A 72 -8.38 -5.87 0.73
N LEU A 73 -7.83 -4.74 0.23
CA LEU A 73 -6.68 -4.70 -0.67
C LEU A 73 -6.84 -5.58 -1.92
N ILE A 74 -8.06 -5.59 -2.49
CA ILE A 74 -8.43 -6.33 -3.71
C ILE A 74 -8.91 -5.41 -4.83
N HIS A 75 -8.58 -4.11 -4.76
CA HIS A 75 -8.99 -3.18 -5.80
C HIS A 75 -8.22 -3.49 -7.10
N PRO A 76 -8.88 -3.60 -8.25
CA PRO A 76 -8.22 -3.97 -9.52
C PRO A 76 -7.15 -2.98 -9.95
N ASP A 77 -7.31 -1.71 -9.60
CA ASP A 77 -6.34 -0.64 -9.89
C ASP A 77 -5.33 -0.40 -8.76
N LEU A 78 -5.29 -1.27 -7.74
CA LEU A 78 -4.31 -1.22 -6.67
C LEU A 78 -3.32 -2.37 -6.81
N HIS A 79 -2.09 -2.03 -7.15
CA HIS A 79 -1.02 -2.99 -7.40
C HIS A 79 0.06 -2.81 -6.33
N PHE A 80 0.61 -3.93 -5.87
CA PHE A 80 1.68 -3.95 -4.89
C PHE A 80 2.86 -4.72 -5.42
N SER A 81 4.03 -4.10 -5.33
CA SER A 81 5.31 -4.76 -5.55
C SER A 81 6.11 -4.70 -4.24
N TYR A 82 6.64 -5.84 -3.81
CA TYR A 82 7.38 -5.98 -2.56
C TYR A 82 8.39 -7.12 -2.68
N PRO A 83 9.43 -7.19 -1.83
CA PRO A 83 10.36 -8.31 -1.84
C PRO A 83 9.67 -9.63 -1.48
N PHE A 84 9.90 -10.69 -2.25
CA PHE A 84 9.35 -12.03 -2.00
C PHE A 84 10.40 -13.12 -2.21
N PHE A 85 10.05 -14.36 -1.84
CA PHE A 85 10.91 -15.54 -2.01
C PHE A 85 10.52 -16.29 -3.29
N ALA A 86 11.14 -15.94 -4.40
CA ALA A 86 10.89 -16.62 -5.68
C ALA A 86 11.32 -18.09 -5.63
N LYS A 87 10.46 -19.00 -6.11
CA LYS A 87 10.77 -20.42 -6.34
C LYS A 87 11.15 -20.65 -7.80
N HIS A 88 10.51 -19.92 -8.71
CA HIS A 88 10.76 -19.90 -10.15
C HIS A 88 11.13 -18.49 -10.63
N LYS A 89 11.71 -18.39 -11.83
CA LYS A 89 12.16 -17.09 -12.37
C LYS A 89 10.99 -16.19 -12.75
N GLU A 90 9.86 -16.79 -13.12
CA GLU A 90 8.64 -16.09 -13.54
C GLU A 90 7.73 -15.72 -12.37
N ASP A 91 8.06 -16.14 -11.14
CA ASP A 91 7.27 -15.78 -9.96
C ASP A 91 7.27 -14.26 -9.75
N THR A 92 6.10 -13.72 -9.38
CA THR A 92 5.87 -12.30 -9.08
C THR A 92 5.40 -12.12 -7.65
N ALA A 93 5.30 -10.87 -7.20
CA ALA A 93 4.75 -10.55 -5.89
C ALA A 93 3.31 -11.07 -5.73
N ALA A 94 2.56 -11.21 -6.83
CA ALA A 94 1.20 -11.73 -6.84
C ALA A 94 1.07 -13.14 -6.23
N THR A 95 2.13 -13.97 -6.29
CA THR A 95 2.15 -15.31 -5.69
C THR A 95 1.96 -15.27 -4.16
N TYR A 96 2.30 -14.14 -3.52
CA TYR A 96 2.21 -13.94 -2.07
C TYR A 96 1.15 -12.89 -1.70
N ALA A 97 0.20 -12.61 -2.60
CA ALA A 97 -0.78 -11.54 -2.41
C ALA A 97 -1.69 -11.79 -1.20
N GLU A 98 -2.06 -13.04 -0.91
CA GLU A 98 -2.94 -13.34 0.23
C GLU A 98 -2.23 -13.08 1.56
N GLU A 99 -0.98 -13.52 1.67
CA GLU A 99 -0.12 -13.29 2.83
C GLU A 99 0.18 -11.81 3.01
N TRP A 100 0.45 -11.09 1.92
CA TRP A 100 0.65 -9.65 1.95
C TRP A 100 -0.56 -8.91 2.50
N ARG A 101 -1.75 -9.25 2.00
CA ARG A 101 -3.01 -8.65 2.48
C ARG A 101 -3.21 -8.92 3.97
N LYS A 102 -2.98 -10.15 4.41
CA LYS A 102 -3.09 -10.52 5.82
C LYS A 102 -2.10 -9.73 6.68
N ALA A 103 -0.83 -9.69 6.29
CA ALA A 103 0.22 -8.99 7.01
C ALA A 103 -0.05 -7.49 7.12
N PHE A 104 -0.50 -6.86 6.04
CA PHE A 104 -0.82 -5.44 6.04
C PHE A 104 -2.07 -5.11 6.86
N LEU A 105 -3.13 -5.91 6.76
CA LEU A 105 -4.35 -5.69 7.53
C LEU A 105 -4.13 -5.90 9.04
N GLU A 106 -3.22 -6.79 9.42
CA GLU A 106 -2.82 -6.98 10.81
C GLU A 106 -1.91 -5.85 11.32
N ASN A 107 -0.96 -5.39 10.50
CA ASN A 107 -0.03 -4.33 10.86
C ASN A 107 0.26 -3.38 9.68
N PRO A 108 -0.50 -2.28 9.50
CA PRO A 108 -0.28 -1.33 8.41
C PRO A 108 1.05 -0.56 8.48
N TYR A 109 1.77 -0.67 9.61
CA TYR A 109 3.06 -0.04 9.87
C TYR A 109 4.23 -1.02 9.71
N LEU A 110 3.98 -2.19 9.10
CA LEU A 110 4.97 -3.23 8.90
C LEU A 110 6.21 -2.74 8.16
N GLY A 111 7.36 -3.27 8.57
CA GLY A 111 8.63 -3.13 7.85
C GLY A 111 9.02 -4.42 7.14
N LEU A 112 10.13 -4.38 6.42
CA LEU A 112 10.67 -5.54 5.70
C LEU A 112 10.92 -6.75 6.63
N ASP A 113 11.42 -6.50 7.84
CA ASP A 113 11.71 -7.58 8.79
C ASP A 113 10.43 -8.27 9.28
N TYR A 114 9.38 -7.50 9.56
CA TYR A 114 8.06 -8.06 9.91
C TYR A 114 7.49 -8.90 8.77
N TRP A 115 7.57 -8.37 7.54
CA TRP A 115 7.10 -9.07 6.35
C TRP A 115 7.84 -10.39 6.12
N ARG A 116 9.17 -10.37 6.18
CA ARG A 116 9.99 -11.58 6.04
C ARG A 116 9.70 -12.59 7.15
N GLY A 117 9.45 -12.12 8.37
CA GLY A 117 9.10 -12.96 9.52
C GLY A 117 7.76 -13.68 9.40
N GLN A 118 6.91 -13.35 8.41
CA GLN A 118 5.68 -14.09 8.13
C GLN A 118 5.94 -15.46 7.47
N PHE A 119 7.17 -15.69 7.00
CA PHE A 119 7.56 -16.89 6.27
C PHE A 119 8.68 -17.62 7.02
N ASP A 120 8.59 -18.96 7.03
CA ASP A 120 9.69 -19.80 7.46
C ASP A 120 10.71 -19.93 6.32
N ALA A 121 11.56 -18.92 6.20
CA ALA A 121 12.38 -18.70 5.00
C ALA A 121 13.88 -18.85 5.26
N GLU A 122 14.32 -19.72 6.18
CA GLU A 122 15.74 -20.05 6.46
C GLU A 122 16.72 -18.87 6.18
N ASN A 123 17.71 -19.08 5.29
CA ASN A 123 18.68 -18.07 4.83
C ASN A 123 18.33 -17.47 3.45
N LYS A 124 17.11 -17.67 2.94
CA LYS A 124 16.75 -17.13 1.62
C LYS A 124 16.61 -15.60 1.72
N GLN A 125 17.07 -14.92 0.69
CA GLN A 125 16.95 -13.47 0.59
C GLN A 125 15.68 -13.13 -0.20
N ALA A 126 14.78 -12.35 0.41
CA ALA A 126 13.65 -11.78 -0.31
C ALA A 126 14.17 -10.69 -1.26
N ASN A 127 13.74 -10.71 -2.51
CA ASN A 127 14.09 -9.69 -3.50
C ASN A 127 12.92 -9.37 -4.42
N ILE A 128 13.05 -8.27 -5.16
CA ILE A 128 12.18 -7.95 -6.30
C ILE A 128 12.97 -8.39 -7.53
N ASN A 129 12.51 -9.46 -8.18
CA ASN A 129 13.20 -10.04 -9.32
C ASN A 129 12.90 -9.28 -10.62
N ILE A 130 13.58 -9.65 -11.71
CA ILE A 130 13.41 -9.02 -13.03
C ILE A 130 11.99 -9.25 -13.59
N ALA A 131 11.40 -10.43 -13.35
CA ALA A 131 10.05 -10.75 -13.81
C ALA A 131 9.01 -9.81 -13.21
N GLU A 132 9.10 -9.55 -11.91
CA GLU A 132 8.28 -8.57 -11.20
C GLU A 132 8.47 -7.17 -11.81
N ALA A 133 9.72 -6.72 -11.99
CA ALA A 133 10.00 -5.39 -12.53
C ALA A 133 9.45 -5.16 -13.96
N HIS A 134 9.27 -6.21 -14.76
CA HIS A 134 8.64 -6.12 -16.09
C HIS A 134 7.12 -6.13 -16.05
N HIS A 135 6.51 -6.49 -14.92
CA HIS A 135 5.06 -6.62 -14.75
C HIS A 135 4.41 -5.35 -14.13
N ILE A 136 5.22 -4.39 -13.70
CA ILE A 136 4.80 -3.09 -13.16
C ILE A 136 4.81 -2.04 -14.28
#